data_AF-A0A7Y5U5N9-F1
#
_entry.id   AF-A0A7Y5U5N9-F1
#
_cell.length_a   1.000
_cell.length_b   1.000
_cell.length_c   1.000
_cell.angle_alpha   90.00
_cell.angle_beta   90.00
_cell.angle_gamma   90.00
#
_symmetry.space_group_name_H-M   'P 1'
#
loop_
_entity.id
_entity.type
_entity.pdbx_description
1 polymer ?
#
loop_
_entity_poly.entity_id
_entity_poly.type
_entity_poly.pdbx_seq_one_letter_code
_entity_poly.pdbx_strand_id
1 'polypeptide(L)' 'NKTIFVAWEHAYLQRVVQNIMNSYGGGAAVPAWISGDYDSLYVVRVNYSTGTPRATFERDTEGLNGLSTACPY' A
#
# COMPACT_ATOMS: atom_id res chain seq x y z
N ASN A 1 13.93 14.50 3.39
CA ASN A 1 14.37 13.15 2.98
C ASN A 1 13.25 12.17 3.29
N LYS A 2 12.76 11.38 2.32
CA LYS A 2 11.70 10.38 2.54
C LYS A 2 12.14 9.08 1.88
N THR A 3 12.22 8.00 2.65
CA THR A 3 12.51 6.67 2.13
C THR A 3 11.22 6.04 1.63
N ILE A 4 11.20 5.59 0.37
CA ILE A 4 10.07 4.90 -0.25
C ILE A 4 10.46 3.43 -0.41
N PHE A 5 9.60 2.53 0.06
CA PHE A 5 9.74 1.09 -0.15
C PHE A 5 8.62 0.63 -1.08
N VAL A 6 9.00 -0.05 -2.15
CA VAL A 6 8.06 -0.70 -3.07
C VAL A 6 8.31 -2.20 -2.96
N ALA A 7 7.27 -2.95 -2.60
CA ALA A 7 7.32 -4.40 -2.50
C ALA A 7 6.14 -4.99 -3.28
N TRP A 8 6.43 -6.01 -4.09
CA TRP A 8 5.42 -6.77 -4.80
C TRP A 8 5.41 -8.19 -4.24
N GLU A 9 4.32 -8.56 -3.59
CA GLU A 9 4.26 -9.77 -2.79
C GLU A 9 2.80 -10.27 -2.75
N HIS A 10 2.60 -11.57 -2.94
CA HIS A 10 1.29 -12.16 -3.23
C HIS A 10 0.51 -12.69 -2.01
N ALA A 11 1.11 -12.73 -0.80
CA ALA A 11 0.55 -13.45 0.35
C ALA A 11 0.57 -12.68 1.68
N TYR A 12 1.58 -11.85 1.91
CA TYR A 12 1.90 -11.13 3.14
C TYR A 12 1.68 -9.62 3.09
N LEU A 13 1.39 -9.01 1.94
CA LEU A 13 1.25 -7.56 1.79
C LEU A 13 0.23 -6.97 2.77
N GLN A 14 -0.96 -7.56 2.87
CA GLN A 14 -1.97 -7.14 3.85
C GLN A 14 -1.46 -7.30 5.29
N ARG A 15 -0.80 -8.42 5.60
CA ARG A 15 -0.28 -8.72 6.95
C ARG A 15 0.80 -7.72 7.37
N VAL A 16 1.72 -7.39 6.48
CA VAL A 16 2.78 -6.43 6.72
C VAL A 16 2.19 -5.04 6.98
N VAL A 17 1.27 -4.59 6.13
CA VAL A 17 0.63 -3.28 6.28
C VAL A 17 -0.21 -3.23 7.56
N GLN A 18 -0.93 -4.30 7.89
CA GLN A 18 -1.67 -4.40 9.16
C GLN A 18 -0.74 -4.33 10.38
N ASN A 19 0.42 -4.99 10.34
CA ASN A 19 1.40 -4.91 11.43
C ASN A 19 1.94 -3.48 11.63
N ILE A 20 2.19 -2.76 10.52
CA ILE A 20 2.59 -1.35 10.58
C ILE A 20 1.49 -0.49 11.21
N MET A 21 0.23 -0.68 10.79
CA MET A 21 -0.90 0.08 11.32
C MET A 21 -1.20 -0.24 12.78
N ASN A 22 -1.01 -1.48 13.22
CA ASN A 22 -1.08 -1.86 14.64
C ASN A 22 -0.01 -1.15 15.48
N SER A 23 1.19 -0.98 14.92
CA SER A 23 2.33 -0.41 15.65
C SER A 23 2.31 1.12 15.68
N TYR A 24 1.91 1.75 14.57
CA TYR A 24 2.10 3.18 14.35
C TYR A 24 0.87 3.91 13.81
N GLY A 25 -0.16 3.19 13.37
CA GLY A 25 -1.36 3.73 12.73
C GLY A 25 -2.61 3.70 13.59
N GLY A 26 -2.47 3.51 14.90
CA GLY A 26 -3.60 3.44 15.84
C GLY A 26 -4.46 2.19 15.70
N GLY A 27 -3.94 1.12 15.08
CA GLY A 27 -4.69 -0.13 14.88
C GLY A 27 -5.77 -0.06 13.79
N ALA A 28 -5.68 0.91 12.88
CA ALA A 28 -6.62 1.00 11.77
C ALA A 28 -6.63 -0.30 10.95
N ALA A 29 -7.83 -0.77 10.61
CA ALA A 29 -8.01 -1.99 9.85
C ALA A 29 -7.57 -1.80 8.40
N VAL A 30 -6.77 -2.75 7.91
CA VAL A 30 -6.27 -2.79 6.54
C VAL A 30 -7.07 -3.85 5.80
N PRO A 31 -7.78 -3.49 4.70
CA PRO A 31 -8.62 -4.44 3.98
C PRO A 31 -7.81 -5.60 3.40
N ALA A 32 -8.47 -6.71 3.13
CA ALA A 32 -7.87 -7.81 2.37
C ALA A 32 -7.58 -7.37 0.94
N TRP A 33 -6.44 -7.82 0.41
CA TRP A 33 -6.16 -7.71 -1.02
C TRP A 33 -7.06 -8.68 -1.78
N ILE A 34 -7.70 -8.22 -2.85
CA ILE A 34 -8.62 -9.06 -3.63
C ILE A 34 -7.80 -9.88 -4.62
N SER A 35 -8.05 -11.18 -4.70
CA SER A 35 -7.36 -12.04 -5.68
C SER A 35 -7.67 -11.57 -7.11
N GLY A 36 -6.64 -11.40 -7.94
CA GLY A 36 -6.76 -10.90 -9.31
C GLY A 36 -6.78 -9.37 -9.44
N ASP A 37 -6.68 -8.64 -8.33
CA ASP A 37 -6.46 -7.19 -8.34
C ASP A 37 -4.96 -6.91 -8.56
N TYR A 38 -4.61 -6.47 -9.77
CA TYR A 38 -3.23 -6.16 -10.17
C TYR A 38 -2.99 -4.64 -10.29
N ASP A 39 -4.00 -3.82 -10.02
CA ASP A 39 -3.99 -2.38 -10.25
C ASP A 39 -4.02 -1.58 -8.95
N SER A 40 -4.60 -2.13 -7.88
CA SER A 40 -4.55 -1.48 -6.56
C SER A 40 -3.12 -1.29 -6.07
N LEU A 41 -2.95 -0.32 -5.18
CA LEU A 41 -1.74 -0.06 -4.41
C LEU A 41 -2.09 0.13 -2.94
N TYR A 42 -1.29 -0.44 -2.05
CA TYR A 42 -1.36 -0.13 -0.62
C TYR A 42 -0.28 0.90 -0.30
N VAL A 43 -0.70 2.13 -0.03
CA VAL A 43 0.19 3.26 0.25
C VAL A 43 0.27 3.47 1.75
N VAL A 44 1.45 3.24 2.32
CA VAL A 44 1.74 3.50 3.73
C VAL A 44 2.68 4.67 3.85
N ARG A 45 2.29 5.69 4.61
CA ARG A 45 3.12 6.88 4.87
C ARG A 45 3.50 6.90 6.34
N VAL A 46 4.80 6.80 6.63
CA VAL A 46 5.31 6.86 8.01
C VAL A 46 6.00 8.20 8.24
N ASN A 47 5.55 8.91 9.27
CA ASN A 47 6.15 10.15 9.73
C ASN A 47 7.03 9.89 10.97
N TYR A 48 8.31 10.27 10.85
CA TYR A 48 9.34 10.16 11.89
C TYR A 48 9.76 11.54 12.46
N SER A 49 9.03 12.62 12.16
CA SER A 49 9.49 13.99 12.43
C SER A 49 9.64 14.31 13.92
N THR A 50 8.81 13.73 14.80
CA THR A 50 8.81 14.05 16.24
C THR A 50 8.25 12.91 17.08
N GLY A 51 9.02 12.41 18.05
CA GLY A 51 8.57 11.42 19.03
C GLY A 51 8.24 10.05 18.43
N THR A 52 7.14 9.43 18.87
CA THR A 52 6.69 8.12 18.39
C THR A 52 6.30 8.19 16.90
N PRO A 53 6.80 7.29 16.03
CA PRO A 53 6.43 7.25 14.63
C PRO A 53 4.92 7.11 14.43
N ARG A 54 4.38 7.78 13.41
CA ARG A 54 2.97 7.66 13.03
C ARG A 54 2.82 7.19 11.59
N ALA A 55 1.96 6.22 11.37
CA ALA A 55 1.65 5.69 10.04
C ALA A 55 0.22 6.07 9.61
N THR A 56 0.05 6.38 8.33
CA THR A 56 -1.25 6.45 7.67
C THR A 56 -1.29 5.46 6.51
N PHE A 57 -2.50 4.97 6.21
CA PHE A 57 -2.76 4.00 5.16
C PHE A 57 -3.80 4.55 4.18
N GLU A 58 -3.58 4.28 2.90
CA GLU A 58 -4.48 4.59 1.79
C GLU A 58 -4.43 3.45 0.77
N ARG A 59 -5.56 3.14 0.15
CA ARG A 59 -5.62 2.28 -1.03
C ARG A 59 -5.73 3.18 -2.26
N ASP A 60 -4.77 3.05 -3.16
CA ASP A 60 -4.67 3.80 -4.41
C ASP A 60 -4.73 2.83 -5.61
N THR A 61 -4.64 3.32 -6.84
CA THR A 61 -4.67 2.52 -8.07
C THR A 61 -3.68 3.03 -9.11
N GLU A 62 -3.04 2.14 -9.88
CA GLU A 62 -2.16 2.49 -10.99
C GLU A 62 -2.94 3.06 -12.19
N GLY A 63 -4.23 2.73 -12.31
CA GLY A 63 -5.08 3.19 -13.42
C GLY A 63 -4.79 2.45 -14.73
N LEU A 64 -4.23 1.24 -14.65
CA LEU A 64 -3.90 0.38 -15.79
C LEU A 64 -5.04 -0.56 -16.16
N ASN A 65 -6.08 -0.62 -15.34
CA ASN A 65 -7.32 -1.31 -15.67
C ASN A 65 -8.01 -0.69 -16.90
N GLY A 66 -8.47 -1.54 -17.82
CA GLY A 66 -9.27 -1.11 -18.98
C GLY A 66 -8.48 -0.38 -20.08
N LEU A 67 -7.15 -0.42 -20.04
CA LEU A 67 -6.32 0.14 -21.10
C LEU A 67 -6.42 -0.66 -22.40
N SER A 68 -6.14 0.03 -23.51
CA SER A 68 -6.07 -0.58 -24.84
C SER A 68 -5.06 -1.72 -24.85
N THR A 69 -5.49 -2.89 -25.35
CA THR A 69 -4.59 -4.02 -25.64
C THR A 69 -3.82 -3.82 -26.94
N ALA A 70 -4.18 -2.82 -27.74
CA ALA A 70 -3.45 -2.47 -28.96
C ALA A 70 -2.19 -1.68 -28.59
N CYS A 71 -1.03 -2.25 -28.90
CA CYS A 71 0.25 -1.55 -28.80
C CYS A 71 0.33 -0.45 -29.86
N PRO A 72 0.71 0.79 -29.50
CA PRO A 72 0.94 1.84 -30.47
C PRO A 72 2.10 1.46 -31.40
N TYR A 73 1.91 1.66 -32.70
CA TYR A 73 2.91 1.45 -33.75
C TYR A 73 3.81 2.67 -33.92
#